data_AF-A0A453J612-F1
#
_entry.id   AF-A0A453J612-F1
#
_cell.length_a   1.000
_cell.length_b   1.000
_cell.length_c   1.000
_cell.angle_alpha   90.00
_cell.angle_beta   90.00
_cell.angle_gamma   90.00
#
_symmetry.space_group_name_H-M   'P 1'
#
loop_
_entity.id
_entity.type
_entity.pdbx_description
1 polymer ?
#
loop_
_entity_poly.entity_id
_entity_poly.type
_entity_poly.pdbx_seq_one_letter_code
_entity_poly.pdbx_strand_id
1 'polypeptide(L)' 'MSIASFLCPCNSVKLGPAEKLIGEKSPAVYRNYTYDEYYKKFWSRNLDQEHCLELFRT' A
#
# COMPACT_ATOMS: atom_id res chain seq x y z
N MET A 1 16.73 -0.61 -24.24
CA MET A 1 16.75 0.40 -23.16
C MET A 1 15.32 0.83 -22.91
N SER A 2 14.89 0.87 -21.65
CA SER A 2 13.56 1.34 -21.25
C SER A 2 13.68 2.37 -20.15
N ILE A 3 12.68 3.26 -20.06
CA ILE A 3 12.54 4.25 -18.99
C ILE A 3 11.15 4.07 -18.40
N ALA A 4 11.08 3.88 -17.09
CA ALA A 4 9.82 3.79 -16.35
C ALA A 4 9.56 5.10 -15.60
N SER A 5 8.31 5.54 -15.62
CA SER A 5 7.82 6.66 -14.80
C SER A 5 6.77 6.14 -13.83
N PHE A 6 6.92 6.46 -12.56
CA PHE A 6 6.01 6.03 -11.49
C PHE A 6 5.24 7.24 -10.98
N LEU A 7 3.92 7.19 -11.08
CA LEU A 7 3.01 8.20 -10.54
C LEU A 7 2.60 7.77 -9.14
N CYS A 8 3.02 8.52 -8.14
CA CYS A 8 2.82 8.20 -6.75
C CYS A 8 1.94 9.24 -6.04
N PRO A 9 1.13 8.85 -5.04
CA PRO A 9 0.41 9.80 -4.21
C PRO A 9 1.35 10.75 -3.45
N CYS A 10 0.82 11.87 -2.97
CA CYS A 10 1.53 12.69 -1.99
C CYS A 10 1.72 11.92 -0.68
N ASN A 11 2.87 12.12 -0.01
CA ASN A 11 3.27 11.43 1.23
C ASN A 11 2.22 11.47 2.34
N SER A 12 1.47 12.58 2.45
CA SER A 12 0.44 12.78 3.47
C SER A 12 -0.90 12.11 3.14
N VAL A 13 -1.08 11.56 1.93
CA VAL A 13 -2.31 10.88 1.54
C VAL A 13 -2.50 9.63 2.37
N LYS A 14 -3.70 9.46 2.92
CA LYS A 14 -4.15 8.21 3.53
C LYS A 14 -4.62 7.25 2.44
N LEU A 15 -3.98 6.09 2.39
CA LEU A 15 -4.32 4.96 1.54
C LEU A 15 -5.12 3.94 2.34
N GLY A 16 -6.03 3.26 1.65
CA GLY A 16 -6.88 2.21 2.19
C GLY A 16 -7.87 1.71 1.12
N PRO A 17 -8.63 0.64 1.41
CA PRO A 17 -9.68 0.18 0.53
C PRO A 17 -10.72 1.29 0.27
N ALA A 18 -11.14 1.46 -0.98
CA ALA A 18 -12.19 2.41 -1.30
C ALA A 18 -13.52 1.96 -0.65
N GLU A 19 -14.18 2.87 0.05
CA GLU A 19 -15.38 2.54 0.86
C GLU A 19 -16.52 1.91 0.03
N LYS A 20 -16.65 2.30 -1.24
CA LYS A 20 -17.65 1.73 -2.15
C LYS A 20 -17.37 0.28 -2.58
N LEU A 21 -16.17 -0.23 -2.31
CA LEU A 21 -15.72 -1.57 -2.67
C LEU A 21 -15.70 -2.53 -1.47
N ILE A 22 -15.92 -2.04 -0.26
CA ILE A 22 -15.98 -2.87 0.95
C ILE A 22 -17.44 -3.17 1.31
N GLY A 23 -17.69 -4.37 1.83
CA GLY A 23 -19.01 -4.82 2.27
C GLY A 23 -18.95 -6.18 2.95
N GLU A 24 -20.11 -6.71 3.34
CA GLU A 24 -20.20 -7.97 4.10
C GLU A 24 -19.52 -9.15 3.39
N LYS A 25 -19.67 -9.22 2.05
CA LYS A 25 -19.05 -10.28 1.22
C LYS A 25 -17.62 -9.93 0.75
N SER A 26 -17.16 -8.70 1.00
CA SER A 26 -15.84 -8.22 0.60
C SER A 26 -15.28 -7.28 1.67
N PRO A 27 -14.78 -7.83 2.81
CA PRO A 27 -14.28 -7.02 3.90
C PRO A 27 -12.98 -6.29 3.52
N ALA A 28 -12.67 -5.24 4.27
CA ALA A 28 -11.42 -4.51 4.12
C ALA A 28 -10.21 -5.41 4.45
N VAL A 29 -9.46 -5.81 3.43
CA VAL A 29 -8.26 -6.65 3.59
C VAL A 29 -7.10 -5.87 4.22
N TYR A 30 -6.99 -4.58 3.93
CA TYR A 30 -5.90 -3.74 4.42
C TYR A 30 -6.43 -2.61 5.29
N ARG A 31 -5.68 -2.25 6.33
CA ARG A 31 -5.95 -1.08 7.15
C ARG A 31 -5.58 0.21 6.42
N ASN A 32 -5.98 1.34 7.00
CA ASN A 32 -5.54 2.65 6.53
C ASN A 32 -4.08 2.94 6.97
N TYR A 33 -3.30 3.55 6.08
CA TYR A 33 -1.92 4.00 6.31
C TYR A 33 -1.59 5.21 5.44
N THR A 34 -0.51 5.94 5.72
CA THR A 34 -0.06 7.03 4.84
C THR A 34 0.85 6.49 3.74
N TYR A 35 0.91 7.16 2.59
CA TYR A 35 1.88 6.79 1.55
C TYR A 35 3.32 6.84 2.06
N ASP A 36 3.65 7.82 2.92
CA ASP A 36 4.96 7.89 3.59
C ASP A 36 5.28 6.62 4.42
N GLU A 37 4.30 6.12 5.19
CA GLU A 37 4.47 4.87 5.96
C GLU A 37 4.75 3.69 5.03
N TYR A 38 3.97 3.55 3.94
CA TYR A 38 4.17 2.51 2.95
C TYR A 38 5.56 2.59 2.30
N TYR A 39 5.94 3.77 1.83
CA TYR A 39 7.18 3.97 1.10
C TYR A 39 8.40 3.65 1.97
N LYS A 40 8.40 4.07 3.24
CA LYS A 40 9.47 3.74 4.19
C LYS A 40 9.58 2.25 4.45
N LYS A 41 8.45 1.55 4.66
CA LYS A 41 8.47 0.09 4.85
C LYS A 41 8.95 -0.64 3.60
N PHE A 42 8.49 -0.24 2.43
CA PHE A 42 8.89 -0.83 1.16
C PHE A 42 10.41 -0.79 0.96
N TRP A 43 11.04 0.37 1.21
CA TRP A 43 12.49 0.54 1.03
C TRP A 43 13.35 0.04 2.18
N SER A 44 12.77 -0.30 3.33
CA SER A 44 13.50 -0.90 4.46
C SER A 44 13.77 -2.41 4.30
N ARG A 45 13.31 -3.00 3.18
CA ARG A 45 13.21 -4.45 2.99
C ARG A 45 13.93 -4.90 1.73
N ASN A 46 14.38 -6.15 1.74
CA ASN A 46 14.96 -6.79 0.56
C ASN A 46 13.87 -7.44 -0.31
N LEU A 47 14.19 -7.68 -1.58
CA LEU A 47 13.27 -8.26 -2.57
C LEU A 47 12.85 -9.70 -2.28
N ASP A 48 13.64 -10.42 -1.47
CA ASP A 48 13.43 -11.82 -1.09
C ASP A 48 12.57 -11.99 0.17
N GLN A 49 12.09 -10.90 0.75
CA GLN A 49 11.19 -10.92 1.90
C GLN A 49 9.71 -10.96 1.49
N GLU A 50 8.82 -11.28 2.43
CA GLU A 50 7.37 -11.32 2.21
C GLU A 50 6.81 -10.01 1.59
N HIS A 51 5.70 -10.13 0.86
CA HIS A 51 5.06 -8.99 0.19
C HIS A 51 4.85 -7.80 1.14
N CYS A 52 5.27 -6.61 0.71
CA CYS A 52 5.21 -5.40 1.55
C CYS A 52 3.79 -5.08 2.05
N LEU A 53 2.76 -5.40 1.28
CA LEU A 53 1.36 -5.16 1.63
C LEU A 53 0.86 -6.01 2.82
N GLU A 54 1.49 -7.15 3.09
CA GLU A 54 1.12 -8.00 4.24
C GLU A 54 1.33 -7.29 5.58
N LEU A 55 2.28 -6.33 5.64
CA LEU A 55 2.52 -5.48 6.81
C LEU A 55 1.39 -4.47 7.09
N PHE A 56 0.38 -4.43 6.23
CA PHE A 56 -0.76 -3.52 6.27
C PHE A 56 -2.10 -4.26 6.24
N ARG A 57 -2.11 -5.59 6.34
CA ARG A 57 -3.36 -6.36 6.44
C ARG A 57 -4.12 -6.00 7.73
N THR A 58 -5.45 -6.03 7.68
CA THR A 58 -6.35 -5.86 8.84
C THR A 58 -6.28 -7.05 9.78
#